data_AF-I4ZAH2-F1
#
_entry.id   AF-I4ZAH2-F1
#
_cell.length_a   1.000
_cell.length_b   1.000
_cell.length_c   1.000
_cell.angle_alpha   90.00
_cell.angle_beta   90.00
_cell.angle_gamma   90.00
#
_symmetry.space_group_name_H-M   'P 1'
#
loop_
_entity.id
_entity.type
_entity.pdbx_description
1 polymer ?
#
loop_
_entity_poly.entity_id
_entity_poly.type
_entity_poly.pdbx_seq_one_letter_code
_entity_poly.pdbx_strand_id
1 'polypeptide(L)'
;MVKNGYRIRDFVGLPIGGKKIIIRMKVQRYKCKHKDCDYDQQEKIPFATGSRSYTHRFAKYVVDLLRGMTLKDVANHLNVTWDT
;
A
#
# COMPACT_ATOMS: atom_id res chain seq x y z
N MET A 1 23.45 -5.09 -1.88
CA MET A 1 22.48 -5.17 -0.76
C MET A 1 22.44 -6.59 -0.22
N VAL A 2 22.06 -6.77 1.05
CA VAL A 2 21.85 -8.06 1.74
C VAL A 2 20.49 -8.09 2.41
N LYS A 3 19.89 -9.28 2.55
CA LYS A 3 18.60 -9.44 3.25
C LYS A 3 18.74 -9.03 4.71
N ASN A 4 17.88 -8.13 5.17
CA ASN A 4 17.84 -7.57 6.53
C ASN A 4 16.48 -7.80 7.19
N GLY A 5 16.05 -9.07 7.24
CA GLY A 5 14.73 -9.44 7.77
C GLY A 5 13.56 -9.02 6.88
N TYR A 6 12.36 -9.02 7.43
CA TYR A 6 11.13 -8.69 6.71
C TYR A 6 10.20 -7.83 7.57
N ARG A 7 9.26 -7.15 6.93
CA ARG A 7 8.16 -6.46 7.59
C ARG A 7 6.85 -6.97 7.03
N ILE A 8 5.88 -7.26 7.90
CA ILE A 8 4.51 -7.54 7.44
C ILE A 8 3.87 -6.20 7.07
N ARG A 9 3.33 -6.11 5.86
CA ARG A 9 2.56 -4.95 5.40
C ARG A 9 1.20 -5.39 4.91
N ASP A 10 0.23 -4.55 5.23
CA ASP A 10 -1.16 -4.68 4.80
C ASP A 10 -1.41 -3.64 3.70
N PHE A 11 -1.96 -4.08 2.57
CA PHE A 11 -2.30 -3.24 1.43
C PHE A 11 -3.79 -3.29 1.15
N VAL A 12 -4.43 -2.13 1.02
CA VAL A 12 -5.83 -2.03 0.60
C VAL A 12 -5.94 -2.37 -0.89
N GLY A 13 -6.74 -3.40 -1.16
CA GLY A 13 -7.04 -3.91 -2.50
C GLY A 13 -8.37 -3.37 -3.05
N LEU A 14 -8.71 -3.79 -4.27
CA LEU A 14 -10.02 -3.48 -4.85
C LEU A 14 -11.13 -4.19 -4.04
N PRO A 15 -12.22 -3.50 -3.65
CA PRO A 15 -13.31 -4.12 -2.94
C PRO A 15 -14.02 -5.16 -3.81
N ILE A 16 -14.54 -6.21 -3.18
CA ILE A 16 -15.34 -7.24 -3.85
C ILE A 16 -16.75 -7.19 -3.25
N GLY A 17 -17.76 -6.86 -4.06
CA GLY A 17 -19.14 -6.74 -3.61
C GLY A 17 -19.33 -5.75 -2.46
N GLY A 18 -18.61 -4.62 -2.46
CA GLY A 18 -18.64 -3.62 -1.37
C GLY A 18 -17.82 -4.00 -0.13
N LYS A 19 -17.25 -5.20 -0.07
CA LYS A 19 -16.39 -5.62 1.04
C LYS A 19 -14.95 -5.13 0.84
N LYS A 20 -14.41 -4.45 1.85
CA LYS A 20 -13.00 -4.05 1.91
C LYS A 20 -12.08 -5.27 1.86
N ILE A 21 -11.06 -5.21 0.99
CA ILE A 21 -10.05 -6.26 0.85
C ILE A 21 -8.70 -5.74 1.34
N ILE A 22 -8.02 -6.57 2.13
CA ILE A 22 -6.67 -6.31 2.64
C ILE A 22 -5.76 -7.45 2.19
N ILE A 23 -4.66 -7.09 1.51
CA ILE A 23 -3.60 -8.01 1.10
C ILE A 23 -2.49 -7.90 2.13
N ARG A 24 -2.30 -8.94 2.93
CA ARG A 24 -1.22 -9.03 3.92
C ARG A 24 -0.06 -9.83 3.33
N MET A 25 1.13 -9.23 3.26
CA MET A 25 2.32 -9.92 2.77
C MET A 25 3.57 -9.62 3.60
N LYS A 26 4.53 -10.54 3.56
CA LYS A 26 5.88 -10.32 4.09
C LYS A 26 6.69 -9.58 3.04
N VAL A 27 7.11 -8.37 3.38
CA VAL A 27 7.92 -7.49 2.54
C VAL A 27 9.37 -7.61 2.97
N GLN A 28 10.23 -8.11 2.07
CA GLN A 28 11.66 -8.26 2.35
C GLN A 28 12.32 -6.89 2.54
N ARG A 29 13.22 -6.79 3.52
CA ARG A 29 14.09 -5.62 3.71
C ARG A 29 15.51 -5.94 3.23
N TYR A 30 16.19 -4.92 2.73
CA TYR A 30 17.53 -4.97 2.20
C TYR A 30 18.37 -3.90 2.88
N LYS A 31 19.55 -4.29 3.38
CA LYS A 31 20.55 -3.35 3.92
C LYS A 31 21.74 -3.25 3.00
N CYS A 32 22.41 -2.11 3.03
CA CYS A 32 23.75 -1.94 2.46
C CYS A 32 24.73 -2.96 3.03
N LYS A 33 25.67 -3.46 2.21
CA LYS A 33 26.71 -4.41 2.69
C LYS A 33 27.81 -3.73 3.48
N HIS A 34 28.04 -2.44 3.23
CA HIS A 34 29.12 -1.68 3.82
C HIS A 34 28.78 -1.29 5.26
N LYS A 35 29.75 -1.37 6.17
CA LYS A 35 29.52 -1.15 7.61
C LYS A 35 29.13 0.29 7.94
N ASP A 36 29.64 1.25 7.18
CA ASP A 36 29.40 2.69 7.40
C ASP A 36 28.18 3.21 6.61
N CYS A 37 27.37 2.30 6.05
CA CYS A 37 26.26 2.64 5.18
C CYS A 37 24.93 2.27 5.85
N ASP A 38 24.19 3.28 6.29
CA ASP A 38 22.88 3.10 6.95
C ASP A 38 21.71 3.03 5.96
N TYR A 39 22.01 2.74 4.68
CA TYR A 39 20.98 2.62 3.66
C TYR A 39 20.19 1.32 3.82
N ASP A 40 18.89 1.48 4.06
CA ASP A 40 17.90 0.41 4.18
C ASP A 40 16.78 0.61 3.14
N GLN A 41 16.42 -0.45 2.44
CA GLN A 41 15.39 -0.44 1.40
C GLN A 41 14.39 -1.59 1.59
N GLN A 42 13.11 -1.33 1.35
CA GLN A 42 12.12 -2.40 1.19
C GLN A 42 12.17 -2.95 -0.24
N GLU A 43 11.79 -4.22 -0.43
CA GLU A 43 11.66 -4.78 -1.77
C GLU A 43 10.69 -3.96 -2.62
N LYS A 44 10.96 -3.92 -3.93
CA LYS A 44 10.09 -3.22 -4.86
C LYS A 44 8.84 -4.06 -5.08
N ILE A 45 7.70 -3.53 -4.65
CA ILE A 45 6.40 -4.18 -4.82
C ILE A 45 5.78 -3.66 -6.13
N PRO A 46 5.46 -4.53 -7.11
CA PRO A 46 5.01 -4.09 -8.43
C PRO A 46 3.62 -3.43 -8.41
N PHE A 47 2.84 -3.64 -7.36
CA PHE A 47 1.47 -3.13 -7.23
C PHE A 47 1.31 -1.99 -6.21
N ALA A 48 2.37 -1.57 -5.51
CA ALA A 48 2.33 -0.49 -4.52
C ALA A 48 3.62 0.35 -4.56
N THR A 49 3.51 1.68 -4.48
CA THR A 49 4.68 2.57 -4.53
C THR A 49 5.15 2.92 -3.13
N GLY A 50 6.42 2.67 -2.84
CA GLY A 50 7.09 3.13 -1.62
C GLY A 50 6.36 2.70 -0.33
N SER A 51 6.06 3.67 0.52
CA SER A 51 5.39 3.47 1.82
C SER A 51 3.87 3.41 1.74
N ARG A 52 3.25 3.50 0.56
CA ARG A 52 1.77 3.47 0.42
C ARG A 52 1.22 2.12 0.86
N SER A 53 0.12 2.15 1.61
CA SER A 53 -0.59 0.96 2.11
C SER A 53 -1.80 0.60 1.26
N TYR A 54 -1.80 0.98 -0.02
CA TYR A 54 -2.85 0.65 -0.99
C TYR A 54 -2.26 0.30 -2.35
N THR A 55 -3.02 -0.50 -3.11
CA THR A 55 -2.60 -0.93 -4.45
C THR A 55 -2.83 0.15 -5.50
N HIS A 56 -2.08 0.10 -6.62
CA HIS A 56 -2.30 0.98 -7.78
C HIS A 56 -3.74 0.90 -8.31
N ARG A 57 -4.32 -0.31 -8.32
CA ARG A 57 -5.71 -0.51 -8.74
C ARG A 57 -6.70 0.16 -7.80
N PHE A 58 -6.48 0.06 -6.49
CA PHE A 58 -7.31 0.77 -5.51
C PHE A 58 -7.24 2.29 -5.73
N ALA A 59 -6.04 2.85 -5.91
CA ALA A 59 -5.88 4.29 -6.18
C ALA A 59 -6.63 4.73 -7.44
N LYS A 60 -6.54 3.96 -8.53
CA LYS A 60 -7.30 4.23 -9.76
C LYS A 60 -8.81 4.20 -9.51
N TYR A 61 -9.29 3.20 -8.78
CA TYR A 61 -10.71 3.06 -8.44
C TYR A 61 -11.24 4.25 -7.63
N VAL A 62 -10.47 4.73 -6.64
CA VAL A 62 -10.81 5.94 -5.88
C VAL A 62 -10.93 7.15 -6.82
N VAL A 63 -9.96 7.37 -7.71
CA VAL A 63 -9.98 8.50 -8.66
C VAL A 63 -11.19 8.43 -9.60
N ASP A 64 -11.55 7.24 -10.07
CA ASP A 64 -12.71 7.06 -10.92
C ASP A 64 -14.03 7.37 -10.19
N LEU A 65 -14.17 6.98 -8.91
CA LEU A 65 -15.34 7.31 -8.09
C LEU A 65 -15.44 8.81 -7.78
N LEU A 66 -14.31 9.48 -7.54
CA LEU A 66 -14.27 10.92 -7.26
C LEU A 66 -14.74 11.80 -8.41
N ARG A 67 -14.91 11.25 -9.62
CA ARG A 67 -15.52 11.97 -10.75
C ARG A 67 -17.02 12.19 -10.60
N GLY A 68 -17.69 11.41 -9.75
CA GLY A 68 -19.14 11.47 -9.56
C GLY A 68 -19.61 11.48 -8.09
N MET A 69 -18.69 11.43 -7.13
CA MET A 69 -18.98 11.36 -5.69
C MET A 69 -18.08 12.32 -4.91
N THR A 70 -18.54 12.78 -3.75
CA THR A 70 -17.69 13.57 -2.85
C THR A 70 -16.61 12.71 -2.21
N LEU A 71 -15.52 13.34 -1.73
CA LEU A 71 -14.47 12.64 -0.96
C LEU A 71 -15.05 11.85 0.22
N LYS A 72 -16.05 12.41 0.91
CA LYS A 72 -16.72 11.78 2.05
C LYS A 72 -17.54 10.55 1.63
N ASP A 73 -18.27 10.65 0.52
CA ASP A 73 -19.06 9.51 0.01
C ASP A 73 -18.16 8.36 -0.44
N VAL A 74 -17.05 8.67 -1.11
CA VAL A 74 -16.06 7.65 -1.51
C VAL A 74 -15.40 7.01 -0.28
N ALA A 75 -15.03 7.80 0.73
CA ALA A 75 -14.48 7.28 1.98
C ALA A 75 -15.45 6.32 2.69
N ASN A 76 -16.72 6.72 2.80
CA ASN A 76 -17.79 5.90 3.37
C ASN A 76 -18.04 4.62 2.55
N HIS A 77 -18.11 4.75 1.22
CA HIS A 77 -18.35 3.63 0.31
C HIS A 77 -17.23 2.57 0.39
N LEU A 78 -15.97 3.00 0.50
CA LEU A 78 -14.82 2.12 0.54
C LEU A 78 -14.43 1.67 1.95
N ASN A 79 -15.12 2.19 2.97
CA ASN A 79 -14.77 1.99 4.39
C ASN A 79 -13.28 2.31 4.66
N VAL A 80 -12.85 3.47 4.18
CA VAL A 80 -11.50 4.03 4.40
C VAL A 80 -11.61 5.39 5.09
N THR A 81 -10.69 5.64 6.01
CA THR A 81 -10.56 6.93 6.68
C THR A 81 -9.66 7.85 5.87
N TRP A 82 -9.94 9.15 5.90
CA TRP A 82 -9.10 10.17 5.28
C TRP A 82 -7.77 10.40 6.04
N ASP A 83 -7.74 10.13 7.35
CA ASP A 83 -6.60 10.45 8.24
C ASP A 83 -5.50 9.37 8.33
N THR A 84 -5.12 8.74 7.22
CA THR A 84 -4.06 7.69 7.21
C THR A 84 -2.96 7.93 6.20
#